data_AF-A0A0C4DYH9-F1
#
_entry.id   AF-A0A0C4DYH9-F1
#
_cell.length_a   1.000
_cell.length_b   1.000
_cell.length_c   1.000
_cell.angle_alpha   90.00
_cell.angle_beta   90.00
_cell.angle_gamma   90.00
#
_symmetry.space_group_name_H-M   'P 1'
#
loop_
_entity.id
_entity.type
_entity.pdbx_description
1 polymer ?
#
loop_
_entity_poly.entity_id
_entity_poly.type
_entity_poly.pdbx_seq_one_letter_code
_entity_poly.pdbx_strand_id
1 'polypeptide(L)' 'MMSRGAYVTAFLAAAASIHGAWASTPYLETDVLVVGGGSAGTYAAIQLADRGKRVLLVEKSGKLGGHANAAQRLGGAQLL' A
#
# COMPACT_ATOMS: atom_id res chain seq x y z
N MET A 1 -2.87 22.79 -20.59
CA MET A 1 -3.56 23.56 -19.53
C MET A 1 -4.63 22.64 -18.93
N MET A 2 -4.25 21.91 -17.88
CA MET A 2 -5.02 20.79 -17.30
C MET A 2 -6.12 21.33 -16.37
N SER A 3 -7.37 20.88 -16.58
CA SER A 3 -8.51 21.21 -15.74
C SER A 3 -8.49 20.39 -14.45
N ARG A 4 -8.61 21.12 -13.34
CA ARG A 4 -8.61 20.65 -11.95
C ARG A 4 -10.05 20.26 -11.59
N GLY A 5 -10.32 19.09 -10.99
CA GLY A 5 -11.62 18.88 -10.33
C GLY A 5 -12.20 17.48 -10.12
N ALA A 6 -11.52 16.36 -10.38
CA ALA A 6 -12.13 15.02 -10.27
C ALA A 6 -12.09 14.36 -8.87
N TYR A 7 -11.97 15.14 -7.78
CA TYR A 7 -11.67 14.58 -6.45
C TYR A 7 -12.83 14.59 -5.43
N VAL A 8 -14.02 15.13 -5.77
CA VAL A 8 -15.10 15.32 -4.78
C VAL A 8 -16.23 14.28 -4.86
N THR A 9 -16.26 13.40 -5.88
CA THR A 9 -17.37 12.45 -6.07
C THR A 9 -17.08 10.99 -5.68
N ALA A 10 -16.02 10.71 -4.92
CA ALA A 10 -15.67 9.34 -4.51
C ALA A 10 -15.93 9.02 -3.01
N PHE A 11 -16.54 9.93 -2.25
CA PHE A 11 -16.64 9.78 -0.79
C PHE A 11 -18.02 9.34 -0.25
N LEU A 12 -19.02 9.09 -1.08
CA LEU A 12 -20.39 8.73 -0.64
C LEU A 12 -21.04 7.59 -1.43
N ALA A 13 -20.25 6.60 -1.87
CA ALA A 13 -20.77 5.41 -2.58
C ALA A 13 -20.28 4.06 -2.02
N ALA A 14 -19.72 4.02 -0.80
CA ALA A 14 -19.12 2.79 -0.25
C ALA A 14 -19.85 2.20 0.97
N ALA A 15 -21.09 2.62 1.27
CA ALA A 15 -21.85 2.08 2.42
C ALA A 15 -22.77 0.89 2.07
N ALA A 16 -23.07 0.64 0.79
CA ALA A 16 -24.05 -0.38 0.38
C ALA A 16 -23.45 -1.74 -0.01
N SER A 17 -22.13 -1.89 -0.10
CA SER A 17 -21.50 -3.13 -0.61
C SER A 17 -21.13 -4.15 0.48
N ILE A 18 -21.43 -3.88 1.76
CA ILE A 18 -20.95 -4.71 2.87
C ILE A 18 -21.66 -6.06 3.04
N HIS A 19 -22.73 -6.35 2.28
CA HIS A 19 -23.49 -7.61 2.38
C HIS A 19 -23.11 -8.67 1.33
N GLY A 20 -22.13 -8.43 0.44
CA GLY A 20 -21.75 -9.37 -0.61
C GLY A 20 -20.26 -9.52 -0.94
N ALA A 21 -19.38 -8.74 -0.30
CA ALA A 21 -17.97 -8.63 -0.68
C ALA A 21 -17.07 -9.82 -0.23
N TRP A 22 -17.66 -10.87 0.34
CA TRP A 22 -16.93 -12.03 0.87
C TRP A 22 -17.16 -13.30 0.01
N ALA A 23 -17.88 -13.18 -1.11
CA ALA A 23 -18.26 -14.32 -1.93
C ALA A 23 -17.12 -14.91 -2.77
N SER A 24 -16.02 -14.17 -2.94
CA SER A 24 -14.87 -14.62 -3.73
C SER A 24 -13.61 -14.08 -3.09
N THR A 25 -12.74 -14.95 -2.56
CA THR A 25 -11.37 -14.56 -2.23
C THR A 25 -10.73 -14.03 -3.51
N PRO A 26 -10.42 -12.73 -3.63
CA PRO A 26 -9.83 -12.22 -4.86
C PRO A 26 -8.45 -12.85 -5.02
N TYR A 27 -8.28 -13.64 -6.07
CA TYR A 27 -6.98 -14.18 -6.45
C TYR A 27 -6.25 -13.12 -7.26
N LEU A 28 -5.06 -12.73 -6.80
CA LEU A 28 -4.17 -11.81 -7.50
C LEU A 28 -3.04 -12.62 -8.13
N GLU A 29 -3.00 -12.67 -9.46
CA GLU A 29 -1.86 -13.26 -10.17
C GLU A 29 -0.67 -12.29 -10.19
N THR A 30 0.48 -12.80 -9.78
CA THR A 30 1.73 -12.05 -9.74
C THR A 30 2.88 -12.99 -10.09
N ASP A 31 3.93 -12.46 -10.70
CA ASP A 31 5.13 -13.25 -10.98
C ASP A 31 6.01 -13.35 -9.72
N VAL A 32 5.94 -12.34 -8.82
CA VAL A 32 6.70 -12.32 -7.56
C VAL A 32 5.89 -11.67 -6.44
N LEU A 33 5.77 -12.35 -5.31
CA LEU A 33 5.28 -11.81 -4.04
C LEU A 33 6.45 -11.38 -3.15
N VAL A 34 6.48 -10.10 -2.76
CA VAL A 34 7.45 -9.54 -1.81
C VAL A 34 6.75 -9.28 -0.48
N VAL A 35 7.22 -9.92 0.58
CA VAL A 35 6.68 -9.76 1.95
C VAL A 35 7.60 -8.88 2.77
N GLY A 36 7.10 -7.71 3.18
CA GLY A 36 7.81 -6.70 3.97
C GLY A 36 8.20 -5.47 3.15
N GLY A 37 7.70 -4.31 3.54
CA GLY A 37 7.96 -3.01 2.90
C GLY A 37 9.13 -2.23 3.50
N GLY A 38 10.14 -2.93 4.03
CA GLY A 38 11.40 -2.33 4.47
C GLY A 38 12.32 -1.98 3.31
N SER A 39 13.51 -1.43 3.60
CA SER A 39 14.49 -1.03 2.56
C SER A 39 14.79 -2.13 1.55
N ALA A 40 15.07 -3.36 2.03
CA ALA A 40 15.36 -4.50 1.16
C ALA A 40 14.16 -4.92 0.30
N GLY A 41 12.96 -5.02 0.89
CA GLY A 41 11.76 -5.46 0.18
C GLY A 41 11.28 -4.45 -0.85
N THR A 42 11.24 -3.16 -0.49
CA THR A 42 10.89 -2.10 -1.44
C THR A 42 11.90 -2.02 -2.58
N TYR A 43 13.20 -2.10 -2.29
CA TYR A 43 14.23 -2.12 -3.33
C TYR A 43 14.07 -3.33 -4.27
N ALA A 44 13.89 -4.53 -3.72
CA ALA A 44 13.67 -5.73 -4.51
C ALA A 44 12.42 -5.60 -5.42
N ALA A 45 11.32 -5.08 -4.89
CA ALA A 45 10.08 -4.89 -5.65
C ALA A 45 10.27 -3.92 -6.83
N ILE A 46 10.95 -2.78 -6.61
CA ILE A 46 11.24 -1.81 -7.68
C ILE A 46 12.11 -2.45 -8.75
N GLN A 47 13.21 -3.09 -8.35
CA GLN A 47 14.14 -3.73 -9.29
C GLN A 47 13.48 -4.83 -10.13
N LEU A 48 12.53 -5.56 -9.57
CA LEU A 48 11.77 -6.59 -10.29
C LEU A 48 10.71 -5.98 -11.22
N ALA A 49 10.03 -4.92 -10.77
CA ALA A 49 9.08 -4.18 -11.60
C ALA A 49 9.77 -3.54 -12.81
N ASP A 50 10.95 -2.94 -12.62
CA ASP A 50 11.78 -2.37 -13.71
C ASP A 50 12.22 -3.43 -14.74
N ARG A 51 12.25 -4.71 -14.34
CA ARG A 51 12.53 -5.86 -15.22
C ARG A 51 11.25 -6.47 -15.82
N GLY A 52 10.12 -5.76 -15.73
CA GLY A 52 8.85 -6.15 -16.34
C GLY A 52 8.11 -7.26 -15.58
N LYS A 53 8.42 -7.51 -14.31
CA LYS A 53 7.68 -8.49 -13.49
C LYS A 53 6.44 -7.84 -12.89
N ARG A 54 5.32 -8.56 -12.86
CA ARG A 54 4.16 -8.20 -12.05
C ARG A 54 4.49 -8.53 -10.60
N VAL A 55 4.71 -7.51 -9.76
CA VAL A 55 5.13 -7.68 -8.37
C VAL A 55 4.00 -7.25 -7.42
N LEU A 56 3.68 -8.11 -6.46
CA LEU A 56 2.82 -7.77 -5.32
C LEU A 56 3.69 -7.56 -4.09
N LEU A 57 3.70 -6.35 -3.52
CA LEU A 57 4.37 -6.07 -2.25
C LEU A 57 3.33 -5.97 -1.13
N VAL A 58 3.53 -6.77 -0.08
CA VAL A 58 2.66 -6.78 1.11
C VAL A 58 3.45 -6.29 2.32
N GLU A 59 2.95 -5.26 2.97
CA GLU A 59 3.51 -4.70 4.20
C GLU A 59 2.42 -4.70 5.27
N LYS A 60 2.78 -5.13 6.49
CA LYS A 60 1.82 -5.23 7.60
C LYS A 60 1.31 -3.86 8.06
N SER A 61 2.14 -2.84 7.91
CA SER A 61 1.82 -1.47 8.32
C SER A 61 1.28 -0.65 7.14
N GLY A 62 0.61 0.46 7.42
CA GLY A 62 0.14 1.38 6.39
C GLY A 62 1.24 2.26 5.77
N LYS A 63 2.53 1.97 6.02
CA LYS A 63 3.67 2.79 5.58
C LYS A 63 4.87 1.92 5.22
N LEU A 64 5.50 2.22 4.08
CA LEU A 64 6.80 1.65 3.72
C LEU A 64 7.92 2.23 4.60
N GLY A 65 9.04 1.54 4.72
CA GLY A 65 10.26 2.00 5.41
C GLY A 65 10.77 1.05 6.49
N GLY A 66 9.95 0.12 7.00
CA GLY A 66 10.36 -0.84 8.03
C GLY A 66 11.04 -0.15 9.23
N HIS A 67 12.27 -0.57 9.58
CA HIS A 67 13.04 0.01 10.67
C HIS A 67 13.47 1.48 10.45
N ALA A 68 13.50 1.98 9.21
CA ALA A 68 13.79 3.39 8.94
C ALA A 68 12.70 4.32 9.52
N ASN A 69 11.48 3.83 9.69
CA ASN A 69 10.39 4.58 10.33
C ASN A 69 10.52 4.66 11.86
N ALA A 70 11.42 3.89 12.49
CA ALA A 70 11.61 3.92 13.94
C ALA A 70 12.07 5.31 14.42
N ALA A 71 12.86 6.02 13.61
CA ALA A 71 13.31 7.38 13.92
C ALA A 71 12.15 8.37 14.10
N GLN A 72 11.03 8.19 13.37
CA GLN A 72 9.86 9.06 13.50
C GLN A 72 9.05 8.84 14.79
N ARG A 73 9.25 7.71 15.48
CA ARG A 73 8.55 7.42 16.74
C ARG A 73 9.13 8.17 17.94
N LEU A 74 10.35 8.69 17.83
CA LEU A 74 11.02 9.42 18.91
C LEU A 74 10.69 10.92 18.94
N GLY A 75 10.03 11.46 17.91
CA GLY A 75 9.55 12.84 17.88
C GLY A 75 8.17 13.06 18.51
N GLY A 76 7.52 11.99 18.99
CA GLY A 76 6.16 12.00 19.54
C GLY A 76 6.06 11.46 20.96
N ALA A 77 7.14 11.50 21.74
CA ALA A 77 7.01 11.37 23.19
C ALA A 77 6.15 12.54 23.65
N GLN A 78 4.91 12.23 24.03
CA GLN A 78 3.91 13.13 24.59
C GLN A 78 4.60 14.02 25.62
N LEU A 79 4.76 15.31 25.30
CA LEU A 79 5.13 16.32 26.29
C LEU A 79 3.98 16.34 27.32
N LEU A 80 4.27 15.82 28.51
CA LEU A 80 3.51 16.10 29.74
C LEU A 80 3.85 17.50 30.22
#